data_AF-A0A927SS99-F1
#
_entry.id   AF-A0A927SS99-F1
#
_cell.length_a   1.000
_cell.length_b   1.000
_cell.length_c   1.000
_cell.angle_alpha   90.00
_cell.angle_beta   90.00
_cell.angle_gamma   90.00
#
_symmetry.space_group_name_H-M   'P 1'
#
loop_
_entity.id
_entity.type
_entity.pdbx_description
1 polymer ?
#
loop_
_entity_poly.entity_id
_entity_poly.type
_entity_poly.pdbx_seq_one_letter_code
_entity_poly.pdbx_strand_id
1 'polypeptide(L)'
;MSMKKSLLTVLLAALCLLLCACGAERSEEELYSKLLARFSEAGYMPVVSALNDDSQVPFAGAAYWRQIDLGEEKVLVYFDESNRADYLKSFADAERFGTVVRFGQRFVLAYQGNDAVLTAFLQALDQQMP
;
A
#
# COMPACT_ATOMS: atom_id res chain seq x y z
N MET A 1 -34.03 -23.45 -35.24
CA MET A 1 -33.77 -22.12 -34.62
C MET A 1 -33.14 -22.30 -33.22
N SER A 2 -31.93 -22.90 -33.12
CA SER A 2 -31.43 -23.35 -31.80
C SER A 2 -29.90 -23.36 -31.58
N MET A 3 -29.09 -22.75 -32.46
CA MET A 3 -27.64 -22.62 -32.21
C MET A 3 -27.27 -21.29 -31.54
N LYS A 4 -28.01 -20.21 -31.83
CA LYS A 4 -27.72 -18.85 -31.34
C LYS A 4 -27.94 -18.71 -29.82
N LYS A 5 -28.90 -19.46 -29.26
CA LYS A 5 -29.18 -19.45 -27.81
C LYS A 5 -28.09 -20.16 -27.01
N SER A 6 -27.62 -21.32 -27.48
CA SER A 6 -26.58 -22.10 -26.80
C SER A 6 -25.23 -21.36 -26.78
N LEU A 7 -24.87 -20.69 -27.88
CA LEU A 7 -23.64 -19.90 -27.95
C LEU A 7 -23.68 -18.69 -27.00
N LEU A 8 -24.83 -18.03 -26.88
CA LEU A 8 -24.99 -16.89 -25.97
C LEU A 8 -24.88 -17.30 -24.50
N THR A 9 -25.43 -18.46 -24.12
CA THR A 9 -25.31 -18.98 -22.75
C THR A 9 -23.88 -19.36 -22.40
N VAL A 10 -23.13 -19.95 -23.34
CA VAL A 10 -21.72 -20.28 -23.14
C VAL A 10 -20.86 -19.02 -23.07
N LEU A 11 -21.14 -18.02 -23.90
CA LEU A 11 -20.43 -16.73 -23.85
C LEU A 11 -20.70 -16.00 -22.53
N LEU A 12 -21.94 -16.04 -22.04
CA LEU A 12 -22.33 -15.42 -20.77
C LEU A 12 -21.72 -16.15 -19.56
N ALA A 13 -21.67 -17.49 -19.60
CA ALA A 13 -21.00 -18.29 -18.58
C ALA A 13 -19.48 -18.06 -18.56
N ALA A 14 -18.85 -17.95 -19.74
CA ALA A 14 -17.43 -17.60 -19.86
C ALA A 14 -17.15 -16.18 -19.35
N LEU A 15 -18.04 -15.22 -19.62
CA LEU A 15 -17.95 -13.85 -19.11
C LEU A 15 -18.12 -13.80 -17.59
N CYS A 16 -19.06 -14.57 -17.01
CA CYS A 16 -19.21 -14.69 -15.56
C CYS A 16 -17.99 -15.35 -14.89
N LEU A 17 -17.37 -16.35 -15.51
CA LEU A 17 -16.13 -16.96 -15.02
C LEU A 17 -14.94 -15.99 -15.10
N LEU A 18 -14.86 -15.17 -16.15
CA LEU A 18 -13.87 -14.10 -16.29
C LEU A 18 -14.06 -12.98 -15.24
N LEU A 19 -15.31 -12.64 -14.90
CA LEU A 19 -15.62 -11.63 -13.88
C LEU A 19 -15.35 -12.13 -12.45
N CYS A 20 -15.56 -13.42 -12.17
CA CYS A 20 -15.23 -14.01 -10.87
C CYS A 20 -13.72 -14.18 -10.64
N ALA A 21 -12.91 -14.27 -11.71
CA ALA A 21 -11.45 -14.38 -11.60
C ALA A 21 -10.74 -13.05 -11.29
N CYS A 22 -11.44 -11.91 -11.39
CA CYS A 22 -10.89 -10.59 -11.04
C CYS A 22 -10.90 -10.29 -9.53
N GLY A 23 -11.46 -11.19 -8.71
CA GLY A 23 -11.47 -11.09 -7.25
C GLY A 23 -10.35 -11.87 -6.56
N ALA A 24 -9.28 -12.24 -7.28
CA ALA A 24 -8.11 -12.80 -6.64
C ALA A 24 -7.54 -11.76 -5.66
N GLU A 25 -7.77 -11.99 -4.37
CA GLU A 25 -7.16 -11.26 -3.27
C GLU A 25 -5.65 -11.27 -3.52
N ARG A 26 -5.09 -10.11 -3.91
CA ARG A 26 -3.64 -9.99 -4.11
C ARG A 26 -2.96 -10.43 -2.83
N SER A 27 -1.94 -11.26 -2.95
CA SER A 27 -1.17 -11.61 -1.76
C SER A 27 -0.55 -10.35 -1.17
N GLU A 28 -0.37 -10.34 0.14
CA GLU A 28 0.26 -9.22 0.83
C GLU A 28 1.67 -8.92 0.26
N GLU A 29 2.37 -9.97 -0.18
CA GLU A 29 3.66 -9.84 -0.88
C GLU A 29 3.54 -9.07 -2.21
N GLU A 30 2.55 -9.41 -3.04
CA GLU A 30 2.29 -8.68 -4.30
C GLU A 30 1.90 -7.23 -4.03
N LEU A 31 1.14 -6.98 -2.97
CA LEU A 31 0.68 -5.68 -2.56
C LEU A 31 1.85 -4.73 -2.29
N TYR A 32 2.81 -5.17 -1.46
CA TYR A 32 3.95 -4.35 -1.04
C TYR A 32 5.13 -4.40 -2.02
N SER A 33 5.19 -5.37 -2.94
CA SER A 33 6.33 -5.62 -3.84
C SER A 33 6.94 -4.36 -4.46
N LYS A 34 6.12 -3.47 -5.04
CA LYS A 34 6.58 -2.22 -5.66
C LYS A 34 7.19 -1.25 -4.66
N LEU A 35 6.59 -1.14 -3.47
CA LEU A 35 7.10 -0.26 -2.42
C LEU A 35 8.44 -0.80 -1.89
N LEU A 36 8.53 -2.11 -1.65
CA LEU A 36 9.77 -2.76 -1.20
C LEU A 36 10.88 -2.63 -2.23
N ALA A 37 10.58 -2.82 -3.52
CA ALA A 37 11.55 -2.59 -4.60
C ALA A 37 12.11 -1.16 -4.56
N ARG A 38 11.29 -0.14 -4.24
CA ARG A 38 11.77 1.24 -4.13
C ARG A 38 12.75 1.46 -2.98
N PHE A 39 12.51 0.84 -1.83
CA PHE A 39 13.45 0.85 -0.71
C PHE A 39 14.73 0.08 -1.06
N SER A 40 14.63 -1.09 -1.70
CA SER A 40 15.79 -1.87 -2.13
C SER A 40 16.68 -1.15 -3.13
N GLU A 41 16.08 -0.49 -4.12
CA GLU A 41 16.79 0.35 -5.10
C GLU A 41 17.47 1.57 -4.45
N ALA A 42 16.98 2.01 -3.29
CA ALA A 42 17.61 3.06 -2.48
C ALA A 42 18.71 2.53 -1.53
N GLY A 43 18.99 1.22 -1.56
CA GLY A 43 20.06 0.58 -0.78
C GLY A 43 19.62 -0.03 0.55
N TYR A 44 18.31 -0.07 0.86
CA TYR A 44 17.80 -0.69 2.07
C TYR A 44 17.50 -2.19 1.88
N MET A 45 17.35 -2.92 2.98
CA MET A 45 16.89 -4.32 2.99
C MET A 45 15.52 -4.40 3.67
N PRO A 46 14.43 -4.01 2.98
CA PRO A 46 13.13 -3.82 3.60
C PRO A 46 12.47 -5.15 3.96
N VAL A 47 11.96 -5.25 5.19
CA VAL A 47 11.15 -6.39 5.65
C VAL A 47 9.81 -5.86 6.14
N VAL A 48 8.71 -6.40 5.60
CA VAL A 48 7.35 -6.09 6.07
C VAL A 48 6.98 -6.97 7.24
N SER A 49 6.44 -6.36 8.30
CA SER A 49 5.94 -7.03 9.48
C SER A 49 4.62 -6.43 9.96
N ALA A 50 3.85 -7.23 10.71
CA ALA A 50 2.64 -6.76 11.38
C ALA A 50 3.02 -5.88 12.59
N LEU A 51 2.16 -4.91 12.92
CA LEU A 51 2.29 -4.11 14.13
C LEU A 51 1.61 -4.81 15.32
N ASN A 52 2.10 -4.51 16.52
CA ASN A 52 1.40 -4.86 17.76
C ASN A 52 0.15 -3.99 17.91
N ASP A 53 -0.90 -4.50 18.53
CA ASP A 53 -2.17 -3.78 18.70
C ASP A 53 -2.02 -2.46 19.48
N ASP A 54 -1.03 -2.38 20.39
CA ASP A 54 -0.73 -1.18 21.18
C ASP A 54 0.11 -0.13 20.43
N SER A 55 0.50 -0.41 19.19
CA SER A 55 1.36 0.50 18.41
C SER A 55 0.61 1.80 18.11
N GLN A 56 1.28 2.92 18.35
CA GLN A 56 0.73 4.22 17.98
C GLN A 56 0.79 4.38 16.46
N VAL A 57 -0.34 4.71 15.86
CA VAL A 57 -0.45 4.92 14.41
C VAL A 57 -1.19 6.22 14.10
N PRO A 58 -1.00 6.81 12.92
CA PRO A 58 -1.65 8.06 12.55
C PRO A 58 -3.19 8.03 12.58
N PHE A 59 -3.82 6.93 12.13
CA PHE A 59 -5.29 6.79 12.10
C PHE A 59 -5.72 5.31 11.97
N ALA A 60 -7.03 5.04 12.04
CA ALA A 60 -7.71 3.73 11.85
C ALA A 60 -7.31 2.56 12.78
N GLY A 61 -6.22 2.67 13.55
CA GLY A 61 -5.76 1.64 14.50
C GLY A 61 -4.71 0.69 13.91
N ALA A 62 -3.90 0.07 14.76
CA ALA A 62 -2.67 -0.64 14.38
C ALA A 62 -2.88 -1.81 13.41
N ALA A 63 -4.03 -2.49 13.46
CA ALA A 63 -4.34 -3.64 12.59
C ALA A 63 -4.32 -3.32 11.09
N TYR A 64 -4.58 -2.06 10.72
CA TYR A 64 -4.59 -1.59 9.32
C TYR A 64 -3.23 -1.11 8.82
N TRP A 65 -2.24 -1.07 9.70
CA TRP A 65 -0.89 -0.65 9.39
C TRP A 65 0.04 -1.85 9.33
N ARG A 66 1.13 -1.67 8.60
CA ARG A 66 2.31 -2.54 8.60
C ARG A 66 3.53 -1.71 8.94
N GLN A 67 4.59 -2.39 9.34
CA GLN A 67 5.91 -1.80 9.51
C GLN A 67 6.82 -2.32 8.41
N ILE A 68 7.60 -1.42 7.81
CA ILE A 68 8.77 -1.77 7.03
C ILE A 68 10.00 -1.51 7.91
N ASP A 69 10.68 -2.59 8.29
CA ASP A 69 11.97 -2.56 8.97
C ASP A 69 13.09 -2.35 7.94
N LEU A 70 13.93 -1.33 8.17
CA LEU A 70 15.05 -0.93 7.30
C LEU A 70 16.40 -1.01 8.04
N GLY A 71 16.49 -1.86 9.06
CA GLY A 71 17.61 -1.93 10.00
C GLY A 71 17.29 -1.19 11.29
N GLU A 72 17.96 -0.07 11.54
CA GLU A 72 17.69 0.77 12.73
C GLU A 72 16.41 1.61 12.55
N GLU A 73 16.07 1.91 11.30
CA GLU A 73 14.91 2.72 10.92
C GLU A 73 13.66 1.88 10.66
N LYS A 74 12.49 2.49 10.93
CA LYS A 74 11.18 1.86 10.78
C LYS A 74 10.20 2.83 10.13
N VAL A 75 9.49 2.37 9.10
CA VAL A 75 8.47 3.16 8.41
C VAL A 75 7.12 2.47 8.57
N LEU A 76 6.13 3.20 9.08
CA LEU A 76 4.75 2.71 9.15
C LEU A 76 4.09 2.87 7.78
N VAL A 77 3.35 1.86 7.36
CA VAL A 77 2.70 1.81 6.04
C VAL A 77 1.22 1.47 6.20
N TYR A 78 0.38 2.34 5.67
CA TYR A 78 -1.05 2.10 5.53
C TYR A 78 -1.37 1.88 4.05
N PHE A 79 -2.12 0.82 3.75
CA PHE A 79 -2.65 0.57 2.42
C PHE A 79 -4.15 0.90 2.37
N ASP A 80 -4.53 1.77 1.43
CA ASP A 80 -5.90 2.15 1.14
C ASP A 80 -6.38 1.51 -0.18
N GLU A 81 -7.40 0.67 -0.08
CA GLU A 81 -8.05 0.07 -1.25
C GLU A 81 -8.77 1.11 -2.12
N SER A 82 -9.15 2.25 -1.53
CA SER A 82 -10.03 3.24 -2.16
C SER A 82 -9.32 4.36 -2.94
N ASN A 83 -7.99 4.30 -3.10
CA ASN A 83 -7.18 5.29 -3.83
C ASN A 83 -7.18 6.73 -3.24
N ARG A 84 -7.40 6.87 -1.94
CA ARG A 84 -7.51 8.13 -1.21
C ARG A 84 -6.31 8.42 -0.31
N ALA A 85 -5.12 7.92 -0.65
CA ALA A 85 -3.92 8.13 0.17
C ALA A 85 -3.64 9.62 0.46
N ASP A 86 -3.82 10.52 -0.51
CA ASP A 86 -3.64 11.97 -0.30
C ASP A 86 -4.63 12.55 0.73
N TYR A 87 -5.89 12.14 0.65
CA TYR A 87 -6.90 12.55 1.61
C TYR A 87 -6.58 11.99 3.00
N LEU A 88 -6.21 10.71 3.09
CA LEU A 88 -5.89 10.05 4.35
C LEU A 88 -4.63 10.60 5.02
N LYS A 89 -3.61 10.95 4.23
CA LYS A 89 -2.40 11.64 4.69
C LYS A 89 -2.73 12.93 5.43
N SER A 90 -3.78 13.67 5.03
CA SER A 90 -4.18 14.92 5.70
C SER A 90 -4.69 14.76 7.14
N PHE A 91 -5.05 13.54 7.54
CA PHE A 91 -5.46 13.24 8.91
C PHE A 91 -4.28 12.92 9.83
N ALA A 92 -3.10 12.68 9.27
CA ALA A 92 -1.95 12.33 10.07
C ALA A 92 -1.41 13.58 10.78
N ASP A 93 -1.28 13.48 12.10
CA ASP A 93 -0.63 14.50 12.92
C ASP A 93 0.88 14.50 12.65
N ALA A 94 1.35 15.44 11.83
CA ALA A 94 2.76 15.56 11.47
C ALA A 94 3.66 15.96 12.65
N GLU A 95 3.13 16.65 13.67
CA GLU A 95 3.92 16.99 14.86
C GLU A 95 4.26 15.73 15.65
N ARG A 96 3.29 14.82 15.73
CA ARG A 96 3.47 13.53 16.42
C ARG A 96 4.18 12.49 15.57
N PHE A 97 3.88 12.40 14.28
CA PHE A 97 4.34 11.31 13.40
C PHE A 97 5.45 11.68 12.43
N GLY A 98 5.96 12.91 12.50
CA GLY A 98 7.09 13.37 11.70
C GLY A 98 6.73 13.45 10.21
N THR A 99 7.51 12.75 9.39
CA THR A 99 7.32 12.76 7.94
C THR A 99 6.18 11.82 7.55
N VAL A 100 5.12 12.39 6.99
CA VAL A 100 4.01 11.60 6.42
C VAL A 100 3.89 11.91 4.94
N VAL A 101 4.04 10.89 4.10
CA VAL A 101 4.05 10.99 2.63
C VAL A 101 3.13 9.94 2.02
N ARG A 102 2.84 10.06 0.73
CA ARG A 102 2.19 9.00 -0.03
C ARG A 102 3.15 8.28 -0.96
N PHE A 103 2.77 7.06 -1.33
CA PHE A 103 3.33 6.34 -2.45
C PHE A 103 2.21 5.86 -3.38
N GLY A 104 2.17 6.43 -4.59
CA GLY A 104 1.05 6.24 -5.51
C GLY A 104 -0.27 6.74 -4.91
N GLN A 105 -1.39 6.14 -5.30
CA GLN A 105 -2.71 6.56 -4.81
C GLN A 105 -3.16 5.81 -3.55
N ARG A 106 -2.41 4.80 -3.12
CA ARG A 106 -2.90 3.81 -2.14
C ARG A 106 -2.06 3.69 -0.88
N PHE A 107 -0.82 4.13 -0.87
CA PHE A 107 0.02 3.98 0.31
C PHE A 107 0.20 5.30 1.03
N VAL A 108 0.03 5.29 2.34
CA VAL A 108 0.48 6.35 3.24
C VAL A 108 1.65 5.81 4.05
N LEU A 109 2.75 6.54 4.07
CA LEU A 109 3.97 6.21 4.80
C LEU A 109 4.17 7.22 5.91
N ALA A 110 4.44 6.77 7.13
CA ALA A 110 4.76 7.64 8.27
C ALA A 110 6.10 7.25 8.89
N TYR A 111 6.92 8.26 9.17
CA TYR A 111 8.29 8.10 9.65
C TYR A 111 8.63 9.14 10.72
N GLN A 112 8.90 8.65 11.93
CA GLN A 112 9.24 9.44 13.12
C GLN A 112 10.75 9.48 13.43
N GLY A 113 11.58 8.78 12.66
CA GLY A 113 13.03 8.74 12.90
C GLY A 113 13.73 10.03 12.46
N ASN A 114 15.06 10.05 12.58
CA ASN A 114 15.90 11.21 12.36
C ASN A 114 16.93 11.05 11.22
N ASP A 115 16.86 9.95 10.46
CA ASP A 115 17.70 9.75 9.27
C ASP A 115 17.27 10.74 8.17
N ALA A 116 18.17 11.69 7.88
CA ALA A 116 17.94 12.72 6.88
C ALA A 116 17.89 12.17 5.44
N VAL A 117 18.62 11.10 5.14
CA VAL A 117 18.63 10.44 3.83
C VAL A 117 17.31 9.74 3.60
N LEU A 118 16.84 8.99 4.60
CA LEU A 118 15.54 8.32 4.54
C LEU A 118 14.41 9.34 4.43
N THR A 119 14.46 10.42 5.22
CA THR A 119 13.48 11.52 5.14
C THR A 119 13.43 12.11 3.73
N ALA A 120 14.58 12.44 3.14
CA ALA A 120 14.65 12.98 1.79
C ALA A 120 14.14 11.98 0.73
N PHE A 121 14.46 10.70 0.88
CA PHE A 121 13.94 9.63 0.03
C PHE A 121 12.41 9.54 0.08
N LEU A 122 11.82 9.54 1.28
CA LEU A 122 10.36 9.51 1.45
C LEU A 122 9.69 10.73 0.82
N GLN A 123 10.27 11.93 1.00
CA GLN A 123 9.77 13.15 0.37
C GLN A 123 9.85 13.09 -1.16
N ALA A 124 10.89 12.45 -1.72
CA ALA A 124 11.01 12.26 -3.16
C ALA A 124 9.92 11.30 -3.70
N LEU A 125 9.56 10.24 -2.96
CA LEU A 125 8.46 9.34 -3.34
C LEU A 125 7.13 10.09 -3.46
N ASP A 126 6.87 11.03 -2.55
CA ASP A 126 5.66 11.87 -2.52
C ASP A 126 5.49 12.70 -3.80
N GLN A 127 6.62 13.19 -4.34
CA GLN A 127 6.66 14.11 -5.48
C GLN A 127 6.67 13.41 -6.84
N GLN A 128 7.03 12.12 -6.90
CA GLN A 128 7.24 11.38 -8.15
C GLN A 128 5.96 10.86 -8.82
N MET A 129 4.79 11.10 -8.23
CA MET A 129 3.54 10.48 -8.68
C MET A 129 2.47 11.56 -8.91
N PRO A 130 1.93 11.71 -10.14
CA PRO A 130 0.84 12.64 -10.41
C PRO A 130 -0.45 12.27 -9.67
#